data_AF-A0A0X3S1S5-F1
#
_entry.id   AF-A0A0X3S1S5-F1
#
_cell.length_a   1.000
_cell.length_b   1.000
_cell.length_c   1.000
_cell.angle_alpha   90.00
_cell.angle_beta   90.00
_cell.angle_gamma   90.00
#
_symmetry.space_group_name_H-M   'P 1'
#
loop_
_entity.id
_entity.type
_entity.pdbx_description
1 polymer ?
#
loop_
_entity_poly.entity_id
_entity_poly.type
_entity_poly.pdbx_seq_one_letter_code
_entity_poly.pdbx_strand_id
1 'polypeptide(L)' 'MLTDVWGGFTAFEGFGRLDAPRPARSEAHVSVQTGSLDPGVPVRDSRIAGPGFLDAAAFPLILFRSIAVVPWAGASSA' A
#
# COMPACT_ATOMS: atom_id res chain seq x y z
N MET A 1 -15.15 -22.13 -8.08
CA MET A 1 -15.51 -20.95 -7.26
C MET A 1 -14.38 -19.94 -7.37
N LEU A 2 -14.69 -18.67 -7.65
CA LEU A 2 -13.75 -17.57 -7.55
C LEU A 2 -13.96 -16.98 -6.14
N THR A 3 -13.06 -17.27 -5.22
CA THR A 3 -13.14 -16.77 -3.84
C THR A 3 -12.17 -15.60 -3.70
N ASP A 4 -12.65 -14.48 -3.17
CA ASP A 4 -11.79 -13.35 -2.85
C ASP A 4 -10.69 -13.77 -1.87
N VAL A 5 -9.51 -13.21 -2.07
CA VAL A 5 -8.35 -13.45 -1.22
C VAL A 5 -8.07 -12.16 -0.46
N TRP A 6 -8.37 -12.18 0.83
CA TRP A 6 -8.11 -11.08 1.74
C TRP A 6 -6.70 -11.23 2.32
N GLY A 7 -6.00 -10.11 2.50
CA GLY A 7 -4.66 -10.06 3.08
C GLY A 7 -4.18 -8.61 3.22
N GLY A 8 -3.06 -8.41 3.91
CA GLY A 8 -2.48 -7.10 4.14
C GLY A 8 -1.01 -7.14 4.53
N PHE A 9 -0.40 -5.98 4.71
CA PHE A 9 0.98 -5.85 5.20
C PHE A 9 0.96 -5.36 6.65
N THR A 10 1.68 -6.05 7.52
CA THR A 10 1.69 -5.78 8.97
C THR A 10 2.77 -4.79 9.40
N ALA A 11 3.77 -4.53 8.56
CA ALA A 11 4.84 -3.56 8.83
C ALA A 11 4.98 -2.55 7.69
N PHE A 12 4.59 -1.32 7.99
CA PHE A 12 4.73 -0.18 7.10
C PHE A 12 4.93 1.11 7.90
N GLU A 13 5.54 2.09 7.26
CA GLU A 13 5.67 3.45 7.74
C GLU A 13 5.26 4.41 6.63
N GLY A 14 4.77 5.59 7.00
CA GLY A 14 4.39 6.60 6.03
C GLY A 14 4.49 7.99 6.61
N PHE A 15 4.69 8.95 5.72
CA PHE A 15 4.62 10.36 6.05
C PHE A 15 3.89 11.10 4.95
N GLY A 16 3.35 12.26 5.31
CA GLY A 16 2.70 13.12 4.35
C GLY A 16 2.70 14.55 4.83
N ARG A 17 2.60 15.47 3.88
CA ARG A 17 2.37 16.88 4.14
C ARG A 17 0.99 17.24 3.63
N LEU A 18 0.17 17.77 4.52
CA LEU A 18 -1.16 18.25 4.19
C LEU A 18 -1.15 19.78 4.07
N ASP A 19 -1.55 20.29 2.91
CA ASP A 19 -1.82 21.72 2.68
C ASP A 19 -3.33 21.88 2.51
N ALA A 20 -4.04 22.12 3.62
CA ALA A 20 -5.50 22.22 3.62
C ALA A 20 -6.02 23.37 2.72
N PRO A 21 -5.41 24.58 2.73
CA PRO A 21 -5.82 25.65 1.79
C PRO A 21 -5.57 25.31 0.32
N ARG A 22 -4.55 24.49 0.01
CA ARG A 22 -4.19 24.11 -1.36
C ARG A 22 -3.89 22.61 -1.44
N PRO A 23 -4.92 21.73 -1.51
CA PRO A 23 -4.73 20.29 -1.44
C PRO A 23 -3.78 19.73 -2.49
N ALA A 24 -3.70 20.36 -3.66
CA ALA A 24 -2.77 20.00 -4.73
C ALA A 24 -1.28 20.14 -4.36
N ARG A 25 -0.96 20.89 -3.30
CA ARG A 25 0.38 20.95 -2.73
C ARG A 25 0.62 19.86 -1.69
N SER A 26 -0.33 18.98 -1.40
CA SER A 26 -0.12 17.91 -0.43
C SER A 26 0.71 16.77 -1.03
N GLU A 27 1.36 15.98 -0.19
CA GLU A 27 2.13 14.81 -0.61
C GLU A 27 1.98 13.66 0.39
N ALA A 28 2.15 12.44 -0.09
CA ALA A 28 2.15 11.22 0.71
C ALA A 28 3.23 10.26 0.21
N HIS A 29 3.93 9.66 1.17
CA HIS A 29 4.95 8.65 0.98
C HIS A 29 4.68 7.50 1.94
N VAL A 30 4.79 6.27 1.44
CA VAL A 30 4.65 5.06 2.25
C VAL A 30 5.75 4.08 1.87
N SER A 31 6.35 3.48 2.88
CA SER A 31 7.32 2.39 2.79
C SER A 31 6.74 1.17 3.49
N VAL A 32 6.68 0.05 2.79
CA VAL A 32 6.12 -1.21 3.30
C VAL A 32 7.20 -2.27 3.23
N GLN A 33 7.37 -3.03 4.32
CA GLN A 33 8.25 -4.19 4.33
C GLN A 33 7.56 -5.32 3.54
N THR A 34 8.11 -5.72 2.39
CA THR A 34 7.49 -6.72 1.51
C THR A 34 7.28 -8.06 2.24
N GLY A 35 8.20 -8.43 3.12
CA GLY A 35 8.12 -9.65 3.93
C GLY A 35 7.09 -9.61 5.06
N SER A 36 6.41 -8.49 5.28
CA SER A 36 5.37 -8.36 6.33
C SER A 36 3.97 -8.76 5.86
N LEU A 37 3.88 -9.35 4.67
CA LEU A 37 2.63 -9.84 4.11
C LEU A 37 1.99 -10.86 5.06
N ASP A 38 0.75 -10.61 5.43
CA ASP A 38 -0.13 -11.56 6.09
C ASP A 38 -1.30 -11.88 5.14
N PRO A 39 -1.27 -13.03 4.46
CA PRO A 39 -2.33 -13.44 3.54
C PRO A 39 -3.53 -14.08 4.26
N GLY A 40 -3.60 -14.06 5.60
CA GLY A 40 -4.68 -14.65 6.40
C GLY A 40 -4.76 -16.19 6.37
N VAL A 41 -3.86 -16.85 5.61
CA VAL A 41 -3.74 -18.30 5.50
C VAL A 41 -2.25 -18.69 5.32
N PRO A 42 -1.65 -19.47 6.26
CA PRO A 42 -0.20 -19.71 6.32
C PRO A 42 0.43 -20.32 5.05
N VAL A 43 -0.31 -21.17 4.33
CA VAL A 43 0.21 -21.88 3.13
C VAL A 43 0.48 -20.94 1.95
N ARG A 44 -0.19 -19.79 1.88
CA ARG A 44 -0.04 -18.85 0.76
C ARG A 44 1.13 -17.89 0.92
N ASP A 45 1.63 -17.73 2.14
CA ASP A 45 2.64 -16.74 2.49
C ASP A 45 3.97 -16.99 1.78
N SER A 46 4.52 -18.20 1.92
CA SER A 46 5.81 -18.57 1.31
C SER A 46 5.85 -18.49 -0.22
N ARG A 47 4.71 -18.71 -0.92
CA ARG A 47 4.65 -18.60 -2.38
C ARG A 47 4.60 -17.15 -2.84
N ILE A 48 3.78 -16.32 -2.21
CA ILE A 48 3.61 -14.91 -2.60
C ILE A 48 4.87 -14.10 -2.25
N ALA A 49 5.54 -14.44 -1.14
CA ALA A 49 6.81 -13.80 -0.77
C ALA A 49 8.02 -14.23 -1.63
N GLY A 50 7.92 -15.31 -2.40
CA GLY A 50 9.05 -15.89 -3.14
C GLY A 50 9.30 -15.30 -4.54
N PRO A 51 10.36 -15.77 -5.24
CA PRO A 51 10.82 -15.28 -6.56
C PRO A 51 9.84 -15.36 -7.74
N GLY A 52 8.66 -15.95 -7.54
CA GLY A 52 7.60 -16.00 -8.55
C GLY A 52 6.57 -14.86 -8.43
N PHE A 53 6.65 -14.05 -7.38
CA PHE A 53 5.68 -13.00 -7.07
C PHE A 53 6.38 -11.75 -6.53
N LEU A 54 6.35 -11.52 -5.22
CA LEU A 54 6.91 -10.31 -4.62
C LEU A 54 8.43 -10.37 -4.48
N ASP A 55 8.99 -11.58 -4.37
CA ASP A 55 10.40 -11.83 -4.10
C ASP A 55 10.94 -10.92 -2.98
N ALA A 56 10.35 -11.05 -1.78
CA ALA A 56 10.62 -10.18 -0.65
C ALA A 56 12.09 -10.17 -0.21
N ALA A 57 12.85 -11.21 -0.57
CA ALA A 57 14.29 -11.26 -0.33
C ALA A 57 15.06 -10.35 -1.30
N ALA A 58 14.70 -10.34 -2.58
CA ALA A 58 15.33 -9.47 -3.58
C ALA A 58 14.79 -8.03 -3.54
N PHE A 59 13.49 -7.85 -3.21
CA PHE A 59 12.79 -6.57 -3.18
C PHE A 59 12.13 -6.36 -1.80
N PRO A 60 12.92 -6.02 -0.76
CA PRO A 60 12.42 -5.98 0.61
C PRO A 60 11.48 -4.80 0.92
N LEU A 61 11.40 -3.80 0.04
CA LEU A 61 10.59 -2.60 0.21
C LEU A 61 9.64 -2.38 -0.96
N ILE A 62 8.36 -2.16 -0.65
CA ILE A 62 7.37 -1.59 -1.56
C ILE A 62 7.23 -0.10 -1.20
N LEU A 63 7.38 0.77 -2.20
CA LEU A 63 7.35 2.22 -2.02
C LEU A 63 6.16 2.83 -2.78
N PHE A 64 5.40 3.66 -2.09
CA PHE A 64 4.41 4.54 -2.70
C PHE A 64 4.86 5.99 -2.56
N ARG A 65 4.76 6.74 -3.66
CA ARG A 65 5.02 8.17 -3.71
C ARG A 65 3.94 8.85 -4.53
N SER A 66 3.17 9.74 -3.91
CA SER A 66 2.19 10.54 -4.62
C SER A 66 2.88 11.40 -5.67
N ILE A 67 2.36 11.42 -6.89
CA ILE A 67 2.82 12.32 -7.97
C ILE A 67 1.91 13.54 -8.13
N ALA A 68 0.66 13.43 -7.68
CA ALA A 68 -0.30 14.52 -7.67
C ALA A 68 -1.38 14.23 -6.61
N VAL A 69 -1.92 15.29 -6.02
CA VAL A 69 -3.13 15.25 -5.21
C VAL A 69 -4.15 16.13 -5.92
N VAL A 70 -5.33 15.58 -6.18
CA VAL A 70 -6.42 16.31 -6.81
C VAL A 70 -7.59 16.41 -5.84
N PRO A 71 -8.19 17.61 -5.66
CA PRO A 71 -9.42 17.74 -4.90
C PRO A 71 -10.49 16.84 -5.50
N TRP A 72 -11.11 16.02 -4.65
CA TRP A 72 -12.26 15.22 -5.04
C TRP A 72 -13.51 16.10 -5.05
N ALA A 73 -14.12 16.30 -6.23
CA ALA A 73 -15.32 17.12 -6.38
C ALA A 73 -16.63 16.40 -5.98
N GLY A 74 -16.58 15.12 -5.62
CA GLY A 74 -17.75 14.26 -5.47
C GLY A 74 -18.32 14.13 -4.06
N ALA A 75 -18.33 15.19 -3.25
CA ALA A 75 -19.11 15.23 -2.02
C ALA A 75 -20.07 16.42 -2.06
N SER A 76 -21.25 16.21 -2.65
CA SER A 76 -22.43 16.99 -2.27
C SER A 76 -22.77 16.58 -0.84
N SER A 77 -22.81 17.55 0.08
CA SER A 77 -23.38 17.39 1.41
C SER A 77 -24.81 16.85 1.28
N ALA A 78 -25.06 15.67 1.85
CA ALA A 78 -26.39 15.23 2.24
C ALA A 78 -26.66 15.73 3.67
#